data_AF-A0A8T5BCD5-F1
#
_entry.id   AF-A0A8T5BCD5-F1
#
_cell.length_a   1.000
_cell.length_b   1.000
_cell.length_c   1.000
_cell.angle_alpha   90.00
_cell.angle_beta   90.00
_cell.angle_gamma   90.00
#
_symmetry.space_group_name_H-M   'P 1'
#
loop_
_entity.id
_entity.type
_entity.pdbx_description
1 polymer ?
#
loop_
_entity_poly.entity_id
_entity_poly.type
_entity_poly.pdbx_seq_one_letter_code
_entity_poly.pdbx_strand_id
1 'polypeptide(L)'
;MINMADYYLWMKNLQHPKLKNWVSERNKAARKQLKDLSKKLRLRIEHYYMIPYVLLVRTSSKGHFILLRDDRSFKIRIITPDGPMNDLIDSRDQWQSFLS
;
A
#
# COMPACT_ATOMS: atom_id res chain seq x y z
N MET A 1 32.60 -2.20 -34.92
CA MET A 1 32.16 -2.50 -33.54
C MET A 1 30.71 -2.03 -33.43
N ILE A 2 29.74 -2.95 -33.54
CA ILE A 2 28.32 -2.59 -33.48
C ILE A 2 28.01 -2.32 -32.00
N ASN A 3 27.77 -1.05 -31.66
CA ASN A 3 27.25 -0.68 -30.36
C ASN A 3 25.84 -1.28 -30.28
N MET A 4 25.68 -2.41 -29.57
CA MET A 4 24.39 -3.07 -29.38
C MET A 4 23.49 -2.09 -28.64
N ALA A 5 22.71 -1.32 -29.39
CA ALA A 5 21.64 -0.51 -28.85
C ALA A 5 20.82 -1.40 -27.91
N ASP A 6 20.78 -1.01 -26.63
CA ASP A 6 20.16 -1.75 -25.55
C ASP A 6 18.76 -2.22 -25.98
N TYR A 7 18.62 -3.52 -26.24
CA TYR A 7 17.40 -4.14 -26.76
C TYR A 7 16.19 -3.88 -25.84
N TYR A 8 16.45 -3.55 -24.57
CA TYR A 8 15.44 -3.25 -23.56
C TYR A 8 15.30 -1.76 -23.27
N LEU A 9 15.89 -0.86 -24.07
CA LEU A 9 15.77 0.59 -23.89
C LEU A 9 14.31 1.05 -23.82
N TRP A 10 13.43 0.41 -24.60
CA TRP A 10 11.99 0.69 -24.59
C TRP A 10 11.31 0.37 -23.24
N MET A 11 11.91 -0.46 -22.38
CA MET A 11 11.38 -0.75 -21.04
C MET A 11 11.55 0.42 -20.07
N LYS A 12 12.44 1.39 -20.36
CA LYS A 12 12.64 2.57 -19.50
C LYS A 12 11.52 3.60 -19.66
N ASN A 13 10.77 3.57 -20.77
CA ASN A 13 9.66 4.47 -21.01
C ASN A 13 8.34 3.83 -20.61
N LEU A 14 7.82 4.20 -19.43
CA LEU A 14 6.55 3.72 -18.88
C LEU A 14 5.33 4.01 -19.77
N GLN A 15 5.42 5.00 -20.66
CA GLN A 15 4.36 5.35 -21.60
C GLN A 15 4.44 4.59 -22.93
N HIS A 16 5.53 3.86 -23.18
CA HIS A 16 5.73 3.15 -24.44
C HIS A 16 4.68 2.03 -24.61
N PRO A 17 3.93 1.99 -25.73
CA PRO A 17 2.82 1.05 -25.91
C PRO A 17 3.27 -0.43 -25.86
N LYS A 18 4.43 -0.75 -26.44
CA LYS A 18 5.06 -2.08 -26.33
C LYS A 18 5.26 -2.52 -24.88
N LEU A 19 5.63 -1.59 -23.98
CA LEU A 19 5.81 -1.90 -22.56
C LEU A 19 4.50 -2.16 -21.85
N LYS A 20 3.49 -1.33 -22.07
CA LYS A 20 2.15 -1.55 -21.51
C LYS A 20 1.60 -2.91 -21.90
N ASN A 21 1.71 -3.27 -23.18
CA ASN A 21 1.26 -4.57 -23.68
C ASN A 21 2.07 -5.73 -23.07
N TRP A 22 3.39 -5.60 -23.05
CA TRP A 22 4.26 -6.63 -22.47
C TRP A 22 3.98 -6.86 -20.98
N VAL A 23 3.83 -5.80 -20.19
CA VAL A 23 3.49 -5.88 -18.76
C VAL A 23 2.11 -6.52 -18.56
N SER A 24 1.12 -6.15 -19.37
CA SER A 24 -0.23 -6.73 -19.29
C SER A 24 -0.20 -8.24 -19.51
N GLU A 25 0.45 -8.70 -20.58
CA GLU A 25 0.54 -10.14 -20.91
C GLU A 25 1.33 -10.92 -19.85
N ARG A 26 2.44 -10.36 -19.36
CA ARG A 26 3.23 -10.98 -18.28
C ARG A 26 2.44 -11.07 -16.97
N ASN A 27 1.72 -10.02 -16.61
CA ASN A 27 0.85 -10.02 -15.42
C ASN A 27 -0.27 -11.06 -15.54
N LYS A 28 -0.89 -11.18 -16.72
CA LYS A 28 -1.92 -12.18 -16.99
C LYS A 28 -1.36 -13.60 -16.85
N ALA A 29 -0.22 -13.88 -17.46
CA ALA A 29 0.45 -15.17 -17.38
C ALA A 29 0.83 -15.52 -15.92
N ALA A 30 1.46 -14.59 -15.20
CA ALA A 30 1.87 -14.79 -13.82
C ALA A 30 0.66 -15.03 -12.89
N ARG A 31 -0.41 -14.24 -13.01
CA ARG A 31 -1.65 -14.44 -12.24
C ARG A 31 -2.28 -15.81 -12.49
N LYS A 32 -2.25 -16.28 -13.74
CA LYS A 32 -2.74 -17.63 -14.10
C LYS A 32 -1.88 -18.71 -13.44
N GLN A 33 -0.56 -18.59 -13.54
CA GLN A 33 0.38 -19.56 -12.97
C GLN A 33 0.32 -19.62 -11.43
N LEU A 34 0.18 -18.46 -10.78
CA LEU A 34 0.23 -18.35 -9.32
C LEU A 34 -1.14 -18.43 -8.65
N LYS A 35 -2.24 -18.63 -9.41
CA LYS A 35 -3.62 -18.50 -8.91
C LYS A 35 -3.88 -19.36 -7.68
N ASP A 36 -3.57 -20.65 -7.76
CA ASP A 36 -3.91 -21.61 -6.70
C ASP A 36 -3.03 -21.43 -5.47
N LEU A 37 -1.73 -21.17 -5.68
CA LEU A 37 -0.82 -20.85 -4.59
C LEU A 37 -1.23 -19.57 -3.86
N SER A 38 -1.54 -18.52 -4.62
CA SER A 38 -2.00 -17.24 -4.08
C SER A 38 -3.28 -17.42 -3.27
N LYS A 39 -4.25 -18.21 -3.77
CA LYS A 39 -5.50 -18.48 -3.07
C LYS A 39 -5.27 -19.20 -1.74
N LYS A 40 -4.37 -20.20 -1.71
CA LYS A 40 -4.03 -20.94 -0.48
C LYS A 40 -3.36 -20.06 0.56
N LEU A 41 -2.46 -19.16 0.13
CA LEU A 41 -1.70 -18.30 1.03
C LEU A 41 -2.46 -17.04 1.45
N ARG A 42 -3.44 -16.60 0.66
CA ARG A 42 -4.16 -15.33 0.86
C ARG A 42 -4.72 -15.18 2.27
N LEU A 43 -5.46 -16.17 2.77
CA LEU A 43 -6.09 -16.08 4.10
C LEU A 43 -5.06 -15.92 5.21
N ARG A 44 -3.96 -16.67 5.13
CA ARG A 44 -2.87 -16.58 6.11
C ARG A 44 -2.18 -15.23 6.05
N ILE A 45 -1.91 -14.71 4.85
CA ILE A 45 -1.28 -13.40 4.67
C ILE A 45 -2.22 -12.30 5.15
N GLU A 46 -3.48 -12.31 4.75
CA GLU A 46 -4.49 -11.33 5.17
C GLU A 46 -4.61 -11.28 6.70
N HIS A 47 -4.65 -12.43 7.38
CA HIS A 47 -4.69 -12.48 8.84
C HIS A 47 -3.58 -11.66 9.49
N TYR A 48 -2.32 -11.84 9.06
CA TYR A 48 -1.20 -11.07 9.63
C TYR A 48 -1.19 -9.60 9.20
N TYR A 49 -1.62 -9.30 7.97
CA TYR A 49 -1.71 -7.93 7.47
C TYR A 49 -2.82 -7.12 8.15
N MET A 50 -3.83 -7.79 8.71
CA MET A 50 -4.96 -7.17 9.40
C MET A 50 -4.68 -6.83 10.87
N ILE A 51 -3.59 -7.35 11.46
CA ILE A 51 -3.25 -7.09 12.86
C ILE A 51 -2.89 -5.61 13.02
N PRO A 52 -3.63 -4.83 13.84
CA PRO A 52 -3.29 -3.44 14.06
C PRO A 52 -1.97 -3.30 14.81
N TYR A 53 -1.16 -2.33 14.42
CA TYR A 53 0.08 -2.03 15.13
C TYR A 53 0.41 -0.55 15.10
N VAL A 54 1.12 -0.11 16.15
CA VAL A 54 1.60 1.26 16.29
C VAL A 54 2.85 1.45 15.45
N LEU A 55 2.85 2.48 14.63
CA LEU A 55 4.00 2.89 13.81
C LEU A 55 4.82 3.97 14.51
N LEU A 56 4.14 4.90 15.17
CA LEU A 56 4.77 6.06 15.79
C LEU A 56 3.91 6.58 16.95
N VAL A 57 4.56 6.98 18.03
CA VAL A 57 3.95 7.75 19.11
C VAL A 57 4.68 9.08 19.24
N ARG A 58 3.92 10.18 19.29
CA ARG A 58 4.41 11.53 19.56
C ARG A 58 3.70 12.09 20.77
N THR A 59 4.46 12.43 21.81
CA THR A 59 3.92 13.00 23.05
C THR A 59 4.00 14.52 23.01
N SER A 60 2.97 15.19 23.54
CA SER A 60 2.94 16.63 23.74
C SER A 60 2.18 16.98 25.03
N SER A 61 2.13 18.26 25.38
CA SER A 61 1.29 18.76 26.49
C SER A 61 -0.21 18.50 26.33
N LYS A 62 -0.68 18.22 25.11
CA LYS A 62 -2.09 17.94 24.80
C LYS A 62 -2.44 16.45 24.85
N GLY A 63 -1.46 15.57 25.07
CA GLY A 63 -1.63 14.12 25.05
C GLY A 63 -0.69 13.40 24.09
N HIS A 64 -0.97 12.12 23.86
CA HIS A 64 -0.19 11.22 23.02
C HIS A 64 -0.86 11.00 21.67
N PHE A 65 -0.20 11.41 20.60
CA PHE A 65 -0.60 11.15 19.23
C PHE A 65 -0.03 9.81 18.78
N ILE A 66 -0.87 8.92 18.29
CA ILE A 66 -0.52 7.58 17.88
C ILE A 66 -0.85 7.44 16.40
N LEU A 67 0.17 7.22 15.57
CA LEU A 67 0.00 6.72 14.22
C LEU A 67 -0.07 5.19 14.30
N LEU A 68 -1.20 4.63 13.90
CA LEU A 68 -1.37 3.18 13.80
C LEU A 68 -1.75 2.78 12.38
N ARG A 69 -1.37 1.57 12.02
CA ARG A 69 -1.99 0.86 10.92
C ARG A 69 -3.13 0.04 11.49
N ASP A 70 -4.34 0.26 10.99
CA ASP A 70 -5.57 -0.42 11.37
C ASP A 70 -6.18 -1.03 10.11
N ASP A 71 -6.00 -2.35 9.95
CA ASP A 71 -6.38 -3.10 8.74
C ASP A 71 -5.80 -2.47 7.45
N ARG A 72 -6.68 -1.89 6.61
CA ARG A 72 -6.36 -1.27 5.31
C ARG A 72 -6.18 0.24 5.39
N SER A 73 -6.11 0.80 6.59
CA SER A 73 -6.04 2.24 6.82
C SER A 73 -4.89 2.61 7.75
N PHE A 74 -4.38 3.82 7.56
CA PHE A 74 -3.55 4.49 8.55
C PHE A 74 -4.41 5.47 9.30
N LYS A 75 -4.32 5.45 10.63
CA LYS A 75 -5.07 6.32 11.51
C LYS A 75 -4.15 7.08 12.44
N ILE A 76 -4.50 8.34 12.71
CA ILE A 76 -3.90 9.11 13.78
C ILE A 76 -4.93 9.22 14.89
N ARG A 77 -4.60 8.71 16.07
CA ARG A 77 -5.41 8.80 17.29
C ARG A 77 -4.75 9.70 18.30
N ILE A 78 -5.54 10.33 19.18
CA ILE A 78 -5.01 11.01 20.36
C ILE A 78 -5.53 10.33 21.63
N ILE A 79 -4.63 10.14 22.59
CA ILE A 79 -4.95 9.75 23.96
C ILE A 79 -4.66 10.95 24.85
N THR A 80 -5.70 11.50 25.47
CA THR A 80 -5.62 12.60 26.44
C THR A 80 -5.54 12.04 27.87
N PRO A 81 -5.02 12.82 28.84
CA PRO A 81 -5.01 12.43 30.26
C PRO A 81 -6.39 12.11 30.84
N ASP A 82 -7.43 12.75 30.31
CA ASP A 82 -8.81 12.65 30.79
C ASP A 82 -9.56 11.44 30.20
N GLY A 83 -8.94 10.72 29.24
CA GLY A 83 -9.62 9.81 28.31
C GLY A 83 -10.59 10.55 27.37
N PRO A 84 -11.07 9.99 26.23
CA PRO A 84 -10.82 8.69 25.59
C PRO A 84 -9.96 8.80 24.30
N MET A 85 -9.82 7.68 23.58
CA MET A 85 -9.08 7.56 22.32
C MET A 85 -9.96 7.99 21.13
N ASN A 86 -9.70 9.16 20.55
CA ASN A 86 -10.45 9.64 19.37
C ASN A 86 -9.61 9.49 18.09
N ASP A 87 -10.23 8.98 17.02
CA ASP A 87 -9.68 9.02 15.66
C ASP A 87 -9.68 10.49 15.20
N LEU A 88 -8.49 11.07 14.99
CA LEU A 88 -8.33 12.42 14.45
C LEU A 88 -8.33 12.42 12.93
N ILE A 89 -7.66 11.41 12.35
CA ILE A 89 -7.50 11.26 10.91
C ILE A 89 -7.61 9.78 10.59
N ASP A 90 -8.41 9.45 9.57
CA ASP A 90 -8.37 8.18 8.87
C ASP A 90 -7.98 8.43 7.41
N SER A 91 -6.96 7.72 6.94
CA SER A 91 -6.54 7.77 5.53
C SER A 91 -7.68 7.48 4.55
N ARG A 92 -8.72 6.72 4.93
CA ARG A 92 -9.88 6.40 4.08
C ARG A 92 -10.75 7.61 3.80
N ASP A 93 -10.88 8.52 4.77
CA ASP A 93 -11.74 9.69 4.67
C ASP A 93 -11.10 10.80 3.81
N GLN A 94 -9.76 10.88 3.82
CA GLN A 94 -9.02 11.88 3.03
C GLN A 94 -8.94 11.57 1.53
N TRP A 95 -9.31 10.37 1.08
CA TRP A 95 -9.30 10.03 -0.35
C TRP A 95 -10.44 10.71 -1.13
N GLN A 96 -11.55 11.07 -0.48
CA GLN A 96 -12.70 11.66 -1.18
C GLN A 96 -12.52 13.16 -1.48
N SER A 97 -11.76 13.90 -0.68
CA SER A 97 -11.56 15.35 -0.86
C SER A 97 -10.51 15.73 -1.92
N PHE A 98 -9.70 14.78 -2.38
CA PHE A 98 -8.71 15.00 -3.45
C PHE A 98 -9.24 14.70 -4.86
N LEU A 99 -10.45 14.14 -4.97
CA LEU A 99 -11.12 13.80 -6.24
C LEU A 99 -12.36 14.67 -6.52
N SER A 100 -12.64 15.64 -5.63
CA SER A 100 -13.63 16.72 -5.79
C SER A 100 -12.96 18.02 -6.18
#